data_AF-A0A916CQA1-F1
#
_entry.id   AF-A0A916CQA1-F1
#
_cell.length_a   1.000
_cell.length_b   1.000
_cell.length_c   1.000
_cell.angle_alpha   90.00
_cell.angle_beta   90.00
_cell.angle_gamma   90.00
#
_symmetry.space_group_name_H-M   'P 1'
#
loop_
_entity.id
_entity.type
_entity.pdbx_description
1 polymer ?
#
loop_
_entity_poly.entity_id
_entity_poly.type
_entity_poly.pdbx_seq_one_letter_code
_entity_poly.pdbx_strand_id
1 'polypeptide(L)'
;MKKLVAASILVLGMAASAQAVNVLQVGAPGGPGEGTYADYQASTTIPTETDTAITSGGTLYVAGVYQNNNVLSLGGKTTGTEDWSSFGSLPSVFNGKGAILVASVPDGDTGTLAIPGATFITSSATDSYFPNNHAPVQAGIADFLFYDIGNFSKIAGAVPDFDLETGAAAGQIKTFTGIAVTGYDWVHFDVMALETVEQGGGQNVSIVTNWENNPGSHDVTWKPENGGGGPQEVVPEPGTIMLLGTGLIGLALYGRRRMK
;
A
#
# COMPACT_ATOMS: atom_id res chain seq x y z
N MET A 1 34.34 -49.80 33.69
CA MET A 1 34.34 -48.74 32.66
C MET A 1 32.92 -48.46 32.22
N LYS A 2 32.28 -47.42 32.76
CA LYS A 2 30.98 -46.92 32.31
C LYS A 2 31.09 -45.40 32.28
N LYS A 3 31.29 -44.83 31.10
CA LYS A 3 31.08 -43.40 30.84
C LYS A 3 30.02 -43.33 29.75
N LEU A 4 28.80 -43.10 30.19
CA LEU A 4 27.66 -42.68 29.38
C LEU A 4 27.19 -41.39 30.05
N VAL A 5 26.92 -40.37 29.24
CA VAL A 5 26.05 -39.18 29.42
C VAL A 5 26.65 -38.13 28.48
N ALA A 6 26.22 -38.11 27.22
CA ALA A 6 25.04 -37.43 26.67
C ALA A 6 25.47 -36.08 26.06
N ALA A 7 25.57 -36.07 24.74
CA ALA A 7 25.70 -34.85 23.95
C ALA A 7 24.33 -34.20 23.86
N SER A 8 24.15 -33.08 24.57
CA SER A 8 22.98 -32.22 24.42
C SER A 8 23.10 -31.46 23.09
N ILE A 9 22.43 -31.94 22.05
CA ILE A 9 22.16 -31.11 20.87
C ILE A 9 21.03 -30.17 21.27
N LEU A 10 21.42 -28.97 21.71
CA LEU A 10 20.51 -27.85 21.87
C LEU A 10 20.18 -27.33 20.45
N VAL A 11 19.14 -27.89 19.82
CA VAL A 11 18.54 -27.24 18.65
C VAL A 11 17.83 -26.00 19.18
N LEU A 12 18.54 -24.86 19.17
CA LEU A 12 17.88 -23.55 19.17
C LEU A 12 17.08 -23.49 17.87
N GLY A 13 15.82 -23.93 17.92
CA GLY A 13 14.84 -23.50 16.95
C GLY A 13 14.73 -22.00 17.12
N MET A 14 15.40 -21.24 16.23
CA MET A 14 15.02 -19.86 16.01
C MET A 14 13.59 -19.93 15.49
N ALA A 15 12.62 -19.77 16.37
CA ALA A 15 11.30 -19.34 15.96
C ALA A 15 11.56 -18.01 15.26
N ALA A 16 11.52 -18.00 13.94
CA ALA A 16 11.40 -16.75 13.19
C ALA A 16 10.16 -16.08 13.80
N SER A 17 10.36 -14.99 14.52
CA SER A 17 9.26 -14.10 14.86
C SER A 17 8.72 -13.63 13.52
N ALA A 18 7.64 -14.25 13.05
CA ALA A 18 6.83 -13.69 11.99
C ALA A 18 6.46 -12.29 12.50
N GLN A 19 7.08 -11.26 11.92
CA GLN A 19 6.75 -9.89 12.25
C GLN A 19 5.27 -9.67 11.92
N ALA A 20 4.62 -8.79 12.68
CA ALA A 20 3.20 -8.52 12.49
C ALA A 20 3.01 -7.88 11.11
N VAL A 21 2.31 -8.56 10.20
CA VAL A 21 1.93 -7.99 8.91
C VAL A 21 0.81 -6.98 9.12
N ASN A 22 0.98 -5.78 8.58
CA ASN A 22 0.00 -4.71 8.67
C ASN A 22 -1.36 -5.08 8.04
N VAL A 23 -2.46 -4.60 8.65
CA VAL A 23 -3.83 -5.00 8.27
C VAL A 23 -4.20 -4.51 6.89
N LEU A 24 -3.97 -3.24 6.62
CA LEU A 24 -4.03 -2.66 5.29
C LEU A 24 -2.60 -2.31 4.87
N GLN A 25 -2.29 -2.29 3.57
CA GLN A 25 -1.01 -1.83 3.05
C GLN A 25 -1.22 -1.27 1.65
N VAL A 26 -0.49 -0.21 1.29
CA VAL A 26 -0.37 0.29 -0.07
C VAL A 26 1.08 0.10 -0.52
N GLY A 27 1.29 -0.32 -1.76
CA GLY A 27 2.64 -0.56 -2.28
C GLY A 27 2.73 -0.29 -3.77
N ALA A 28 3.95 -0.10 -4.26
CA ALA A 28 4.24 0.04 -5.68
C ALA A 28 5.23 -1.06 -6.13
N PRO A 29 5.36 -1.34 -7.43
CA PRO A 29 6.40 -2.24 -7.93
C PRO A 29 7.81 -1.75 -7.56
N GLY A 30 8.64 -2.68 -7.08
CA GLY A 30 10.05 -2.43 -6.80
C GLY A 30 10.86 -2.07 -8.04
N GLY A 31 11.82 -1.20 -7.82
CA GLY A 31 12.81 -0.73 -8.76
C GLY A 31 13.96 -1.69 -9.07
N PRO A 32 14.84 -1.34 -10.03
CA PRO A 32 16.10 -2.07 -10.20
C PRO A 32 16.94 -2.04 -8.92
N GLY A 33 17.16 -3.22 -8.33
CA GLY A 33 17.95 -3.37 -7.10
C GLY A 33 17.12 -3.45 -5.82
N GLU A 34 15.81 -3.26 -5.93
CA GLU A 34 14.84 -3.43 -4.85
C GLU A 34 14.19 -4.84 -4.92
N GLY A 35 13.30 -5.12 -3.99
CA GLY A 35 12.51 -6.34 -3.96
C GLY A 35 11.33 -6.34 -4.96
N THR A 36 10.29 -7.09 -4.60
CA THR A 36 8.99 -7.10 -5.28
C THR A 36 8.28 -5.75 -5.15
N TYR A 37 8.39 -5.11 -3.99
CA TYR A 37 7.76 -3.84 -3.66
C TYR A 37 8.82 -2.73 -3.62
N ALA A 38 8.38 -1.50 -3.86
CA ALA A 38 9.24 -0.35 -3.78
C ALA A 38 9.65 -0.07 -2.33
N ASP A 39 10.95 0.20 -2.14
CA ASP A 39 11.52 0.49 -0.83
C ASP A 39 10.99 1.85 -0.30
N TYR A 40 10.82 1.95 1.03
CA TYR A 40 10.38 3.20 1.67
C TYR A 40 11.52 4.22 1.74
N GLN A 41 11.16 5.47 1.50
CA GLN A 41 12.03 6.59 1.77
C GLN A 41 11.70 7.18 3.14
N ALA A 42 12.72 7.25 4.00
CA ALA A 42 12.58 7.76 5.36
C ALA A 42 12.06 9.21 5.43
N SER A 43 12.32 10.02 4.39
CA SER A 43 11.74 11.35 4.25
C SER A 43 11.80 11.84 2.81
N THR A 44 10.78 12.60 2.43
CA THR A 44 10.66 13.25 1.14
C THR A 44 10.42 14.75 1.29
N THR A 45 10.54 15.51 0.21
CA THR A 45 10.45 16.99 0.27
C THR A 45 9.20 17.56 -0.41
N ILE A 46 8.71 16.93 -1.46
CA ILE A 46 7.51 17.35 -2.20
C ILE A 46 6.65 16.12 -2.52
N PRO A 47 5.54 15.88 -1.80
CA PRO A 47 5.19 16.56 -0.55
C PRO A 47 6.20 16.17 0.55
N THR A 48 6.17 16.87 1.68
CA THR A 48 6.98 16.45 2.85
C THR A 48 6.24 15.35 3.60
N GLU A 49 6.78 14.14 3.57
CA GLU A 49 6.26 12.95 4.26
C GLU A 49 7.43 12.06 4.70
N THR A 50 7.12 11.03 5.46
CA THR A 50 8.08 10.04 5.99
C THR A 50 7.53 8.65 5.75
N ASP A 51 8.42 7.68 5.57
CA ASP A 51 8.07 6.26 5.46
C ASP A 51 7.09 5.96 4.31
N THR A 52 7.33 6.56 3.14
CA THR A 52 6.53 6.40 1.92
C THR A 52 7.34 5.71 0.82
N ALA A 53 6.71 4.83 0.05
CA ALA A 53 7.31 4.30 -1.17
C ALA A 53 7.07 5.27 -2.34
N ILE A 54 8.10 5.55 -3.12
CA ILE A 54 7.98 6.48 -4.27
C ILE A 54 7.87 5.72 -5.57
N THR A 55 6.93 6.13 -6.42
CA THR A 55 6.78 5.58 -7.76
C THR A 55 6.48 6.65 -8.80
N SER A 56 6.82 6.39 -10.06
CA SER A 56 6.28 7.11 -11.21
C SER A 56 5.38 6.20 -12.08
N GLY A 57 5.27 4.93 -11.70
CA GLY A 57 4.62 3.90 -12.49
C GLY A 57 3.10 3.98 -12.44
N GLY A 58 2.45 3.32 -13.40
CA GLY A 58 1.00 3.20 -13.47
C GLY A 58 0.44 1.99 -12.70
N THR A 59 1.14 1.48 -11.69
CA THR A 59 0.74 0.28 -10.94
C THR A 59 0.75 0.55 -9.44
N LEU A 60 -0.34 0.16 -8.77
CA LEU A 60 -0.48 0.19 -7.32
C LEU A 60 -0.93 -1.17 -6.82
N TYR A 61 -0.35 -1.59 -5.70
CA TYR A 61 -0.79 -2.72 -4.90
C TYR A 61 -1.52 -2.21 -3.67
N VAL A 62 -2.68 -2.78 -3.38
CA VAL A 62 -3.38 -2.54 -2.12
C VAL A 62 -3.66 -3.88 -1.48
N ALA A 63 -3.10 -4.13 -0.30
CA ALA A 63 -3.31 -5.35 0.44
C ALA A 63 -4.27 -5.15 1.61
N GLY A 64 -5.05 -6.19 1.90
CA GLY A 64 -5.88 -6.29 3.09
C GLY A 64 -5.73 -7.67 3.73
N VAL A 65 -5.21 -7.71 4.95
CA VAL A 65 -5.01 -8.89 5.79
C VAL A 65 -6.27 -9.20 6.59
N TYR A 66 -6.64 -10.47 6.58
CA TYR A 66 -7.78 -11.03 7.32
C TYR A 66 -7.39 -11.68 8.65
N GLN A 67 -6.10 -11.75 8.99
CA GLN A 67 -5.59 -12.54 10.11
C GLN A 67 -4.61 -11.80 11.02
N ASN A 68 -4.88 -10.52 11.30
CA ASN A 68 -4.32 -9.90 12.49
C ASN A 68 -5.39 -10.02 13.61
N ASN A 69 -5.17 -10.86 14.62
CA ASN A 69 -6.13 -11.09 15.71
C ASN A 69 -7.46 -11.78 15.30
N ASN A 70 -8.58 -11.24 15.77
CA ASN A 70 -9.95 -11.77 15.64
C ASN A 70 -10.74 -11.15 14.47
N VAL A 71 -10.07 -10.71 13.41
CA VAL A 71 -10.71 -10.12 12.23
C VAL A 71 -11.65 -11.13 11.56
N LEU A 72 -12.93 -10.78 11.49
CA LEU A 72 -13.98 -11.55 10.83
C LEU A 72 -14.23 -11.08 9.41
N SER A 73 -14.09 -9.78 9.15
CA SER A 73 -14.41 -9.16 7.86
C SER A 73 -13.62 -7.87 7.67
N LEU A 74 -13.16 -7.63 6.43
CA LEU A 74 -12.39 -6.44 6.06
C LEU A 74 -12.91 -5.84 4.75
N GLY A 75 -12.90 -4.50 4.71
CA GLY A 75 -13.09 -3.72 3.51
C GLY A 75 -14.54 -3.36 3.27
N GLY A 76 -15.25 -2.85 4.27
CA GLY A 76 -16.64 -2.38 4.14
C GLY A 76 -17.71 -3.44 4.45
N LYS A 77 -17.30 -4.70 4.68
CA LYS A 77 -18.22 -5.76 5.13
C LYS A 77 -18.49 -5.62 6.62
N THR A 78 -19.76 -5.53 6.98
CA THR A 78 -20.23 -5.65 8.36
C THR A 78 -21.06 -6.93 8.51
N THR A 79 -21.21 -7.44 9.73
CA THR A 79 -22.08 -8.58 10.04
C THR A 79 -23.52 -8.18 10.39
N GLY A 80 -23.84 -6.88 10.30
CA GLY A 80 -25.08 -6.29 10.79
C GLY A 80 -25.75 -5.35 9.77
N THR A 81 -26.50 -4.36 10.27
CA THR A 81 -27.14 -3.33 9.42
C THR A 81 -26.32 -2.04 9.34
N GLU A 82 -25.21 -1.98 10.08
CA GLU A 82 -24.29 -0.86 10.11
C GLU A 82 -23.50 -0.76 8.80
N ASP A 83 -23.16 0.47 8.44
CA ASP A 83 -22.40 0.82 7.24
C ASP A 83 -21.46 1.98 7.55
N TRP A 84 -20.71 2.50 6.58
CA TRP A 84 -19.72 3.56 6.77
C TRP A 84 -20.22 4.75 7.58
N SER A 85 -21.43 5.26 7.30
CA SER A 85 -22.03 6.38 8.04
C SER A 85 -22.47 6.03 9.47
N SER A 86 -22.50 4.75 9.84
CA SER A 86 -22.80 4.29 11.21
C SER A 86 -21.60 4.47 12.14
N PHE A 87 -20.41 4.69 11.57
CA PHE A 87 -19.17 4.83 12.30
C PHE A 87 -18.66 6.27 12.10
N GLY A 88 -18.31 6.97 13.18
CA GLY A 88 -17.80 8.35 13.16
C GLY A 88 -18.66 9.36 12.38
N SER A 89 -18.00 10.30 11.70
CA SER A 89 -18.63 11.38 10.92
C SER A 89 -18.60 11.15 9.39
N LEU A 90 -18.46 9.90 8.95
CA LEU A 90 -18.35 9.59 7.53
C LEU A 90 -19.65 9.88 6.77
N PRO A 91 -19.58 10.56 5.62
CA PRO A 91 -20.74 10.80 4.77
C PRO A 91 -21.38 9.52 4.24
N SER A 92 -22.71 9.53 4.11
CA SER A 92 -23.49 8.43 3.54
C SER A 92 -23.14 8.05 2.09
N VAL A 93 -22.35 8.87 1.38
CA VAL A 93 -21.85 8.55 0.03
C VAL A 93 -20.93 7.31 0.03
N PHE A 94 -20.33 7.00 1.19
CA PHE A 94 -19.52 5.80 1.40
C PHE A 94 -20.36 4.56 1.69
N ASN A 95 -21.65 4.69 1.98
CA ASN A 95 -22.48 3.52 2.31
C ASN A 95 -22.57 2.54 1.14
N GLY A 96 -22.49 1.26 1.46
CA GLY A 96 -22.50 0.14 0.51
C GLY A 96 -21.19 -0.02 -0.27
N LYS A 97 -20.14 0.75 0.05
CA LYS A 97 -18.82 0.64 -0.58
C LYS A 97 -17.94 -0.34 0.17
N GLY A 98 -16.98 -0.92 -0.54
CA GLY A 98 -15.98 -1.77 0.06
C GLY A 98 -14.89 -0.94 0.76
N ALA A 99 -13.63 -1.39 0.71
CA ALA A 99 -12.51 -0.55 1.13
C ALA A 99 -12.41 0.69 0.23
N ILE A 100 -11.96 1.79 0.82
CA ILE A 100 -11.85 3.09 0.15
C ILE A 100 -10.37 3.41 -0.04
N LEU A 101 -9.94 3.54 -1.29
CA LEU A 101 -8.65 4.14 -1.62
C LEU A 101 -8.79 5.66 -1.54
N VAL A 102 -7.91 6.28 -0.78
CA VAL A 102 -7.80 7.74 -0.62
C VAL A 102 -6.61 8.18 -1.43
N ALA A 103 -6.83 9.07 -2.39
CA ALA A 103 -5.77 9.72 -3.14
C ALA A 103 -5.73 11.20 -2.75
N SER A 104 -4.65 11.58 -2.08
CA SER A 104 -4.33 12.96 -1.71
C SER A 104 -3.55 13.60 -2.84
N VAL A 105 -3.97 14.78 -3.29
CA VAL A 105 -3.32 15.57 -4.34
C VAL A 105 -3.05 16.97 -3.80
N PRO A 106 -2.14 17.79 -4.38
CA PRO A 106 -1.84 19.11 -3.84
C PRO A 106 -3.09 19.99 -3.70
N ASP A 107 -3.21 20.72 -2.58
CA ASP A 107 -4.33 21.63 -2.31
C ASP A 107 -4.49 22.67 -3.43
N GLY A 108 -5.68 22.70 -4.03
CA GLY A 108 -6.03 23.66 -5.09
C GLY A 108 -5.47 23.32 -6.47
N ASP A 109 -4.75 22.20 -6.63
CA ASP A 109 -4.28 21.76 -7.95
C ASP A 109 -5.41 21.22 -8.82
N THR A 110 -5.27 21.43 -10.12
CA THR A 110 -6.20 20.88 -11.12
C THR A 110 -5.52 19.78 -11.92
N GLY A 111 -6.06 18.57 -11.83
CA GLY A 111 -5.56 17.43 -12.56
C GLY A 111 -6.62 16.37 -12.81
N THR A 112 -6.19 15.25 -13.34
CA THR A 112 -7.00 14.05 -13.52
C THR A 112 -6.26 12.85 -12.98
N LEU A 113 -6.97 12.03 -12.22
CA LEU A 113 -6.50 10.74 -11.74
C LEU A 113 -7.48 9.67 -12.24
N ALA A 114 -6.98 8.71 -13.02
CA ALA A 114 -7.73 7.54 -13.44
C ALA A 114 -7.11 6.29 -12.83
N ILE A 115 -7.92 5.49 -12.15
CA ILE A 115 -7.51 4.24 -11.51
C ILE A 115 -8.38 3.10 -12.08
N PRO A 116 -7.94 2.43 -13.16
CA PRO A 116 -8.69 1.35 -13.75
C PRO A 116 -9.00 0.25 -12.72
N GLY A 117 -10.27 -0.14 -12.61
CA GLY A 117 -10.73 -1.13 -11.64
C GLY A 117 -11.15 -0.57 -10.28
N ALA A 118 -10.99 0.74 -10.04
CA ALA A 118 -11.58 1.44 -8.91
C ALA A 118 -12.71 2.37 -9.37
N THR A 119 -13.70 2.60 -8.51
CA THR A 119 -14.85 3.47 -8.83
C THR A 119 -14.77 4.76 -8.05
N PHE A 120 -14.68 5.90 -8.73
CA PHE A 120 -14.73 7.21 -8.06
C PHE A 120 -16.04 7.40 -7.30
N ILE A 121 -15.94 7.90 -6.07
CA ILE A 121 -17.07 8.14 -5.17
C ILE A 121 -17.35 9.63 -5.07
N THR A 122 -16.38 10.37 -4.56
CA THR A 122 -16.47 11.81 -4.25
C THR A 122 -15.07 12.39 -4.09
N SER A 123 -15.01 13.72 -3.98
CA SER A 123 -13.83 14.44 -3.52
C SER A 123 -14.18 15.36 -2.34
N SER A 124 -13.16 15.83 -1.63
CA SER A 124 -13.26 16.79 -0.53
C SER A 124 -11.99 17.62 -0.47
N ALA A 125 -12.12 18.94 -0.34
CA ALA A 125 -10.97 19.84 -0.18
C ALA A 125 -10.54 20.03 1.29
N THR A 126 -11.35 19.54 2.23
CA THR A 126 -11.20 19.91 3.64
C THR A 126 -11.19 18.72 4.59
N ASP A 127 -11.60 17.55 4.12
CA ASP A 127 -11.80 16.39 4.97
C ASP A 127 -11.29 15.14 4.26
N SER A 128 -10.18 14.59 4.77
CA SER A 128 -9.62 13.32 4.31
C SER A 128 -10.43 12.13 4.81
N TYR A 129 -11.26 12.36 5.84
CA TYR A 129 -11.90 11.32 6.65
C TYR A 129 -10.93 10.31 7.25
N PHE A 130 -9.62 10.57 7.16
CA PHE A 130 -8.57 9.71 7.66
C PHE A 130 -8.44 9.94 9.17
N PRO A 131 -8.55 8.89 10.03
CA PRO A 131 -8.53 9.07 11.48
C PRO A 131 -7.19 9.58 12.02
N ASN A 132 -6.10 9.40 11.26
CA ASN A 132 -4.76 9.90 11.58
C ASN A 132 -4.35 10.98 10.58
N ASN A 133 -4.31 12.23 11.04
CA ASN A 133 -3.84 13.37 10.26
C ASN A 133 -2.30 13.35 10.21
N HIS A 134 -1.73 12.92 9.10
CA HIS A 134 -0.29 12.88 8.84
C HIS A 134 0.01 13.54 7.49
N ALA A 135 1.25 13.96 7.24
CA ALA A 135 1.58 14.60 5.97
C ALA A 135 1.76 13.53 4.88
N PRO A 136 1.22 13.72 3.65
CA PRO A 136 0.55 14.92 3.16
C PRO A 136 -0.97 14.96 3.39
N VAL A 137 -1.55 13.94 4.01
CA VAL A 137 -3.00 13.75 4.23
C VAL A 137 -3.58 14.74 5.26
N GLN A 138 -3.53 16.04 4.94
CA GLN A 138 -3.97 17.14 5.80
C GLN A 138 -4.66 18.24 4.99
N ALA A 139 -5.73 18.83 5.54
CA ALA A 139 -6.43 19.94 4.91
C ALA A 139 -5.51 21.17 4.72
N GLY A 140 -5.62 21.84 3.57
CA GLY A 140 -4.74 22.96 3.20
C GLY A 140 -3.33 22.55 2.77
N ILE A 141 -3.05 21.24 2.73
CA ILE A 141 -1.88 20.64 2.07
C ILE A 141 -2.35 19.79 0.89
N ALA A 142 -3.45 19.05 1.08
CA ALA A 142 -4.02 18.18 0.07
C ALA A 142 -5.52 18.37 -0.12
N ASP A 143 -5.96 18.18 -1.37
CA ASP A 143 -7.31 17.80 -1.73
C ASP A 143 -7.43 16.26 -1.77
N PHE A 144 -8.61 15.72 -1.45
CA PHE A 144 -8.83 14.29 -1.30
C PHE A 144 -9.80 13.74 -2.36
N LEU A 145 -9.39 12.66 -3.02
CA LEU A 145 -10.20 11.91 -3.98
C LEU A 145 -10.45 10.51 -3.43
N PHE A 146 -11.70 10.05 -3.45
CA PHE A 146 -12.08 8.78 -2.85
C PHE A 146 -12.57 7.78 -3.89
N TYR A 147 -12.04 6.57 -3.83
CA TYR A 147 -12.39 5.49 -4.76
C TYR A 147 -12.81 4.23 -4.01
N ASP A 148 -13.92 3.63 -4.42
CA ASP A 148 -14.31 2.29 -3.98
C ASP A 148 -13.41 1.28 -4.70
N ILE A 149 -12.64 0.53 -3.91
CA ILE A 149 -11.82 -0.58 -4.40
C ILE A 149 -12.43 -1.94 -4.05
N GLY A 150 -13.59 -1.97 -3.39
CA GLY A 150 -14.31 -3.17 -3.01
C GLY A 150 -13.73 -3.87 -1.79
N ASN A 151 -14.33 -4.99 -1.40
CA ASN A 151 -13.91 -5.77 -0.24
C ASN A 151 -12.67 -6.63 -0.55
N PHE A 152 -11.87 -6.99 0.45
CA PHE A 152 -10.79 -7.97 0.28
C PHE A 152 -11.33 -9.40 0.37
N SER A 153 -10.50 -10.39 0.05
CA SER A 153 -10.81 -11.83 0.22
C SER A 153 -9.81 -12.48 1.16
N LYS A 154 -10.23 -13.54 1.88
CA LYS A 154 -9.33 -14.32 2.73
C LYS A 154 -8.62 -15.38 1.89
N ILE A 155 -7.39 -15.13 1.47
CA ILE A 155 -6.53 -16.08 0.76
C ILE A 155 -5.35 -16.41 1.66
N ALA A 156 -5.19 -17.68 2.04
CA ALA A 156 -4.16 -18.11 2.97
C ALA A 156 -2.74 -17.83 2.43
N GLY A 157 -1.89 -17.20 3.24
CA GLY A 157 -0.48 -16.96 2.91
C GLY A 157 -0.24 -15.96 1.79
N ALA A 158 -1.21 -15.11 1.46
CA ALA A 158 -1.15 -14.28 0.25
C ALA A 158 -0.56 -12.88 0.47
N VAL A 159 -0.54 -12.38 1.71
CA VAL A 159 -0.11 -11.01 2.01
C VAL A 159 1.17 -11.04 2.85
N PRO A 160 2.32 -10.65 2.28
CA PRO A 160 3.52 -10.38 3.04
C PRO A 160 3.45 -8.97 3.65
N ASP A 161 4.42 -8.66 4.49
CA ASP A 161 4.83 -7.29 4.78
C ASP A 161 5.51 -6.69 3.54
N PHE A 162 5.08 -5.53 3.05
CA PHE A 162 5.63 -4.92 1.84
C PHE A 162 7.02 -4.30 2.02
N ASP A 163 7.46 -3.91 3.23
CA ASP A 163 8.82 -3.38 3.48
C ASP A 163 9.82 -4.51 3.63
N LEU A 164 9.54 -5.45 4.53
CA LEU A 164 10.45 -6.54 4.81
C LEU A 164 10.38 -7.66 3.77
N GLU A 165 9.34 -7.68 2.95
CA GLU A 165 8.99 -8.78 2.03
C GLU A 165 8.93 -10.15 2.71
N THR A 166 8.55 -10.15 3.98
CA THR A 166 8.46 -11.35 4.81
C THR A 166 7.06 -11.55 5.35
N GLY A 167 6.82 -12.71 5.98
CA GLY A 167 5.49 -13.07 6.46
C GLY A 167 4.60 -13.64 5.35
N ALA A 168 3.44 -14.12 5.76
CA ALA A 168 2.47 -14.80 4.89
C ALA A 168 1.10 -14.77 5.56
N ALA A 169 0.56 -13.57 5.77
CA ALA A 169 -0.76 -13.41 6.37
C ALA A 169 -1.86 -13.83 5.39
N ALA A 170 -2.97 -14.35 5.91
CA ALA A 170 -4.14 -14.60 5.08
C ALA A 170 -4.78 -13.26 4.70
N GLY A 171 -5.02 -13.03 3.41
CA GLY A 171 -5.56 -11.77 2.92
C GLY A 171 -5.66 -11.73 1.40
N GLN A 172 -5.74 -10.54 0.82
CA GLN A 172 -5.69 -10.37 -0.63
C GLN A 172 -4.89 -9.13 -0.97
N ILE A 173 -4.05 -9.24 -2.00
CA ILE A 173 -3.46 -8.09 -2.70
C ILE A 173 -4.32 -7.81 -3.93
N LYS A 174 -4.77 -6.57 -4.08
CA LYS A 174 -5.41 -6.04 -5.29
C LYS A 174 -4.36 -5.28 -6.08
N THR A 175 -4.32 -5.52 -7.39
CA THR A 175 -3.40 -4.86 -8.30
C THR A 175 -4.19 -3.96 -9.23
N PHE A 176 -3.90 -2.67 -9.19
CA PHE A 176 -4.43 -1.67 -10.11
C PHE A 176 -3.33 -1.34 -11.11
N THR A 177 -3.61 -1.51 -12.40
CA THR A 177 -2.67 -1.21 -13.49
C THR A 177 -3.24 -0.19 -14.45
N GLY A 178 -2.37 0.56 -15.11
CA GLY A 178 -2.77 1.65 -15.99
C GLY A 178 -3.29 2.87 -15.24
N ILE A 179 -2.84 3.09 -14.00
CA ILE A 179 -3.09 4.34 -13.28
C ILE A 179 -2.50 5.48 -14.12
N ALA A 180 -3.33 6.47 -14.40
CA ALA A 180 -2.95 7.63 -15.20
C ALA A 180 -3.17 8.90 -14.37
N VAL A 181 -2.08 9.64 -14.19
CA VAL A 181 -2.05 10.92 -13.48
C VAL A 181 -1.70 12.01 -14.49
N THR A 182 -2.40 13.13 -14.45
CA THR A 182 -2.10 14.30 -15.28
C THR A 182 -2.42 15.57 -14.52
N GLY A 183 -1.53 16.56 -14.55
CA GLY A 183 -1.77 17.89 -13.97
C GLY A 183 -1.53 17.98 -12.45
N TYR A 184 -1.25 16.88 -11.75
CA TYR A 184 -0.85 16.89 -10.34
C TYR A 184 0.67 16.77 -10.20
N ASP A 185 1.25 17.54 -9.29
CA ASP A 185 2.68 17.46 -8.94
C ASP A 185 3.03 16.18 -8.19
N TRP A 186 2.09 15.64 -7.41
CA TRP A 186 2.21 14.36 -6.72
C TRP A 186 0.81 13.78 -6.42
N VAL A 187 0.76 12.49 -6.13
CA VAL A 187 -0.46 11.84 -5.62
C VAL A 187 -0.06 10.85 -4.54
N HIS A 188 -0.48 11.08 -3.30
CA HIS A 188 -0.24 10.18 -2.19
C HIS A 188 -1.44 9.25 -2.02
N PHE A 189 -1.19 7.95 -1.90
CA PHE A 189 -2.20 6.90 -1.85
C PHE A 189 -2.22 6.23 -0.50
N ASP A 190 -3.43 6.16 0.04
CA ASP A 190 -3.74 5.63 1.34
C ASP A 190 -5.01 4.78 1.24
N VAL A 191 -5.30 3.98 2.27
CA VAL A 191 -6.48 3.11 2.25
C VAL A 191 -7.20 3.07 3.60
N MET A 192 -8.52 3.12 3.54
CA MET A 192 -9.41 2.93 4.68
C MET A 192 -10.30 1.71 4.48
N ALA A 193 -10.60 1.00 5.57
CA ALA A 193 -11.57 -0.07 5.56
C ALA A 193 -12.39 -0.08 6.86
N LEU A 194 -13.63 -0.54 6.76
CA LEU A 194 -14.30 -1.09 7.94
C LEU A 194 -13.71 -2.46 8.24
N GLU A 195 -13.31 -2.65 9.49
CA GLU A 195 -12.86 -3.91 10.06
C GLU A 195 -13.86 -4.39 11.09
N THR A 196 -14.37 -5.60 10.91
CA THR A 196 -15.18 -6.28 11.90
C THR A 196 -14.33 -7.31 12.64
N VAL A 197 -14.26 -7.19 13.97
CA VAL A 197 -13.51 -8.07 14.86
C VAL A 197 -14.39 -8.71 15.92
N GLU A 198 -13.98 -9.87 16.44
CA GLU A 198 -14.46 -10.34 17.74
C GLU A 198 -13.67 -9.67 18.87
N GLN A 199 -14.37 -8.98 19.77
CA GLN A 199 -13.82 -8.38 20.97
C GLN A 199 -14.28 -9.15 22.21
N GLY A 200 -13.37 -9.35 23.16
CA GLY A 200 -13.62 -10.11 24.40
C GLY A 200 -13.06 -11.54 24.37
N GLY A 201 -13.51 -12.38 25.31
CA GLY A 201 -13.02 -13.76 25.46
C GLY A 201 -13.87 -14.60 26.40
N GLY A 202 -13.86 -15.92 26.21
CA GLY A 202 -14.72 -16.84 26.96
C GLY A 202 -16.18 -16.78 26.50
N GLN A 203 -17.13 -16.58 27.42
CA GLN A 203 -18.55 -16.44 27.08
C GLN A 203 -18.99 -15.01 26.71
N ASN A 204 -18.08 -14.03 26.78
CA ASN A 204 -18.36 -12.62 26.47
C ASN A 204 -17.61 -12.22 25.20
N VAL A 205 -18.03 -12.78 24.07
CA VAL A 205 -17.54 -12.40 22.74
C VAL A 205 -18.57 -11.46 22.12
N SER A 206 -18.15 -10.26 21.72
CA SER A 206 -18.95 -9.29 20.98
C SER A 206 -18.33 -9.05 19.62
N ILE A 207 -19.16 -8.91 18.58
CA ILE A 207 -18.70 -8.50 17.25
C ILE A 207 -18.72 -6.97 17.21
N VAL A 208 -17.57 -6.36 16.95
CA VAL A 208 -17.41 -4.91 16.86
C VAL A 208 -16.86 -4.57 15.49
N THR A 209 -17.43 -3.53 14.86
CA THR A 209 -16.89 -2.97 13.62
C THR A 209 -16.29 -1.61 13.94
N ASN A 210 -15.03 -1.42 13.60
CA ASN A 210 -14.31 -0.17 13.75
C ASN A 210 -13.75 0.28 12.40
N TRP A 211 -13.29 1.52 12.38
CA TRP A 211 -12.42 2.00 11.34
C TRP A 211 -11.05 1.42 11.55
N GLU A 212 -10.61 0.58 10.62
CA GLU A 212 -9.20 0.27 10.52
C GLU A 212 -8.59 1.29 9.56
N ASN A 213 -7.69 2.07 10.12
CA ASN A 213 -6.86 2.97 9.37
C ASN A 213 -5.42 2.50 9.47
N ASN A 214 -4.59 3.18 8.69
CA ASN A 214 -3.18 2.94 8.57
C ASN A 214 -2.39 3.84 9.56
N PRO A 215 -2.10 3.46 10.82
CA PRO A 215 -1.13 4.19 11.63
C PRO A 215 0.28 3.57 11.59
N GLY A 216 0.56 2.62 10.69
CA GLY A 216 1.87 1.96 10.60
C GLY A 216 2.04 1.03 9.39
N SER A 217 1.19 1.18 8.40
CA SER A 217 1.18 0.48 7.13
C SER A 217 1.76 1.34 6.03
N HIS A 218 2.22 0.63 5.03
CA HIS A 218 2.95 1.13 3.89
C HIS A 218 2.13 2.12 3.05
N ASP A 219 2.71 3.30 2.81
CA ASP A 219 2.15 4.37 1.99
C ASP A 219 2.84 4.42 0.61
N VAL A 220 2.18 5.01 -0.38
CA VAL A 220 2.79 5.24 -1.70
C VAL A 220 2.53 6.64 -2.18
N THR A 221 3.58 7.33 -2.61
CA THR A 221 3.46 8.59 -3.33
C THR A 221 3.93 8.46 -4.77
N TRP A 222 3.01 8.73 -5.69
CA TRP A 222 3.32 8.92 -7.09
C TRP A 222 3.91 10.31 -7.34
N LYS A 223 5.00 10.36 -8.10
CA LYS A 223 5.63 11.60 -8.59
C LYS A 223 5.98 11.44 -10.08
N PRO A 224 5.90 12.52 -10.89
CA PRO A 224 6.37 12.46 -12.26
C PRO A 224 7.89 12.22 -12.31
N GLU A 225 8.35 11.38 -13.24
CA GLU A 225 9.77 10.96 -13.37
C GLU A 225 10.79 12.11 -13.38
N ASN A 226 10.36 13.31 -13.77
CA ASN A 226 11.21 14.51 -13.88
C ASN A 226 10.61 15.74 -13.17
N GLY A 227 9.65 15.57 -12.26
CA GLY A 227 8.96 16.70 -11.63
C GLY A 227 8.88 16.57 -10.11
N GLY A 228 9.19 17.67 -9.45
CA GLY A 228 9.36 17.79 -8.01
C GLY A 228 10.63 18.56 -7.76
N GLY A 229 10.55 19.90 -7.64
CA GLY A 229 11.67 20.83 -7.53
C GLY A 229 12.52 20.72 -6.25
N GLY A 230 12.78 19.52 -5.76
CA GLY A 230 13.69 19.17 -4.67
C GLY A 230 14.87 18.30 -5.18
N PRO A 231 15.83 17.95 -4.30
CA PRO A 231 16.86 16.97 -4.66
C PRO A 231 16.20 15.66 -5.11
N GLN A 232 16.63 15.12 -6.26
CA GLN A 232 16.07 13.89 -6.85
C GLN A 232 16.06 12.76 -5.82
N GLU A 233 14.86 12.45 -5.34
CA GLU A 233 14.55 11.17 -4.71
C GLU A 233 14.69 10.09 -5.79
N VAL A 234 15.22 8.92 -5.41
CA VAL A 234 15.45 7.83 -6.37
C VAL A 234 14.10 7.26 -6.77
N VAL A 235 13.52 7.82 -7.82
CA VAL A 235 12.44 7.18 -8.56
C VAL A 235 13.10 6.07 -9.36
N PRO A 236 12.76 4.79 -9.14
CA PRO A 236 13.34 3.74 -9.93
C PRO A 236 13.02 3.97 -11.40
N GLU A 237 14.05 4.24 -12.20
CA GLU A 237 13.85 4.46 -13.62
C GLU A 237 13.25 3.19 -14.22
N PRO A 238 12.18 3.30 -15.04
CA PRO A 238 11.79 2.19 -15.91
C PRO A 238 13.04 1.75 -16.66
N GLY A 239 13.23 0.44 -16.88
CA GLY A 239 14.46 -0.20 -17.39
C GLY A 239 15.03 0.29 -18.74
N THR A 240 14.66 1.47 -19.21
CA THR A 240 15.20 2.27 -20.29
C THR A 240 16.72 2.34 -20.31
N ILE A 241 17.43 2.51 -19.18
CA ILE A 241 18.91 2.46 -19.18
C ILE A 241 19.41 1.07 -19.58
N MET A 242 18.76 0.02 -19.10
CA MET A 242 19.10 -1.36 -19.44
C MET A 242 18.77 -1.65 -20.92
N LEU A 243 17.67 -1.12 -21.45
CA LEU A 243 17.29 -1.22 -22.86
C LEU A 243 18.25 -0.44 -23.78
N LEU A 244 18.68 0.75 -23.36
CA LEU A 244 19.67 1.56 -24.06
C LEU A 244 21.03 0.83 -24.09
N GLY A 245 21.48 0.31 -22.94
CA GLY A 245 22.73 -0.44 -22.82
C GLY A 245 22.73 -1.72 -23.67
N THR A 246 21.66 -2.51 -23.60
CA THR A 246 21.53 -3.74 -24.41
C THR A 246 21.35 -3.43 -25.90
N GLY A 247 20.64 -2.36 -26.25
CA GLY A 247 20.49 -1.88 -27.62
C GLY A 247 21.82 -1.44 -28.25
N LEU A 248 22.65 -0.71 -27.52
CA LEU A 248 23.98 -0.27 -27.99
C LEU A 248 24.95 -1.45 -28.15
N ILE A 249 24.94 -2.41 -27.23
CA ILE A 249 25.72 -3.66 -27.37
C ILE A 249 25.25 -4.46 -28.59
N GLY A 250 23.93 -4.56 -28.79
CA GLY A 250 23.33 -5.18 -29.97
C GLY A 250 23.79 -4.52 -31.28
N LEU A 251 23.79 -3.18 -31.33
CA LEU A 251 24.28 -2.42 -32.49
C LEU A 251 25.78 -2.62 -32.73
N ALA A 252 26.60 -2.62 -31.67
CA ALA A 252 28.04 -2.84 -31.78
C ALA A 252 28.38 -4.24 -32.30
N LEU A 253 27.67 -5.28 -31.82
CA LEU A 253 27.82 -6.65 -32.29
C LEU A 253 27.34 -6.82 -33.74
N TYR A 254 26.23 -6.16 -34.11
CA TYR A 254 25.73 -6.16 -35.49
C TYR A 254 26.71 -5.46 -36.45
N GLY A 255 27.22 -4.29 -36.07
CA GLY A 255 28.21 -3.54 -36.86
C GLY A 255 29.50 -4.34 -37.06
N ARG A 256 29.99 -5.02 -36.02
CA ARG A 256 31.19 -5.87 -36.11
C ARG A 256 31.03 -7.07 -37.04
N ARG A 257 29.80 -7.60 -37.20
CA ARG A 257 29.51 -8.68 -38.15
C ARG A 257 29.43 -8.23 -39.61
N ARG A 258 29.12 -6.96 -39.88
CA ARG A 258 29.07 -6.37 -41.23
C ARG A 258 30.42 -5.86 -41.73
N MET A 259 31.37 -5.63 -40.84
CA MET A 259 32.74 -5.21 -41.17
C MET A 259 33.72 -6.38 -41.34
N LYS A 260 33.21 -7.62 -41.36
CA LYS A 260 33.92 -8.83 -41.81
C LYS A 260 33.27 -9.31 -43.10
#